data_AF-A0A2E4JP61-F1
#
_entry.id   AF-A0A2E4JP61-F1
#
_cell.length_a   1.000
_cell.length_b   1.000
_cell.length_c   1.000
_cell.angle_alpha   90.00
_cell.angle_beta   90.00
_cell.angle_gamma   90.00
#
_symmetry.space_group_name_H-M   'P 1'
#
loop_
_entity.id
_entity.type
_entity.pdbx_description
1 polymer ?
#
loop_
_entity_poly.entity_id
_entity_poly.type
_entity_poly.pdbx_seq_one_letter_code
_entity_poly.pdbx_strand_id
1 'polypeptide(L)'
;MKVFNGKMATEEYMSSHTLVYSTPEMTLKKFAYWLGELIDVRCNLEKDKCQNDDGLHPKHRVPRLMSYIEIKDIPFTLTPEDIDETAYKPSGAVAAFYEVKNLHHKMEKTTPTSDTKFCMECGSQIQSSTKFCPQCGIEQQ
;
A
#
# COMPACT_ATOMS: atom_id res chain seq x y z
N MET A 1 -2.63 5.22 13.54
CA MET A 1 -1.41 5.59 12.76
C MET A 1 -1.64 6.96 12.11
N LYS A 2 -0.65 7.86 12.12
CA LYS A 2 -0.72 9.13 11.37
C LYS A 2 -0.47 8.84 9.89
N VAL A 3 -1.44 9.12 9.03
CA VAL A 3 -1.39 8.84 7.59
C VAL A 3 -1.47 10.16 6.83
N PHE A 4 -0.52 10.37 5.91
CA PHE A 4 -0.50 11.57 5.07
C PHE A 4 -1.37 11.36 3.82
N ASN A 5 -2.35 12.23 3.61
CA ASN A 5 -3.21 12.24 2.43
C ASN A 5 -2.57 13.07 1.31
N GLY A 6 -1.60 12.46 0.61
CA GLY A 6 -0.87 13.12 -0.47
C GLY A 6 -1.74 13.53 -1.66
N LYS A 7 -2.82 12.77 -1.93
CA LYS A 7 -3.74 13.07 -3.03
C LYS A 7 -4.43 14.42 -2.81
N MET A 8 -5.02 14.63 -1.64
CA MET A 8 -5.69 15.88 -1.29
C MET A 8 -4.73 17.07 -1.33
N ALA A 9 -3.51 16.90 -0.79
CA ALA A 9 -2.48 17.94 -0.82
C ALA A 9 -2.08 18.31 -2.25
N THR A 10 -1.91 17.33 -3.13
CA THR A 10 -1.57 17.58 -4.55
C THR A 10 -2.72 18.26 -5.27
N GLU A 11 -3.97 17.82 -5.09
CA GLU A 11 -5.14 18.44 -5.73
C GLU A 11 -5.28 19.91 -5.36
N GLU A 12 -5.12 20.25 -4.07
CA GLU A 12 -5.14 21.64 -3.63
C GLU A 12 -3.97 22.45 -4.20
N TYR A 13 -2.76 21.89 -4.20
CA TYR A 13 -1.60 22.55 -4.80
C TYR A 13 -1.81 22.86 -6.29
N MET A 14 -2.26 21.87 -7.07
CA MET A 14 -2.51 22.04 -8.51
C MET A 14 -3.66 22.99 -8.81
N SER A 15 -4.64 23.11 -7.89
CA SER A 15 -5.75 24.07 -8.04
C SER A 15 -5.34 25.52 -7.75
N SER A 16 -4.34 25.72 -6.90
CA SER A 16 -3.89 27.05 -6.44
C SER A 16 -2.66 27.56 -7.18
N HIS A 17 -1.87 26.68 -7.78
CA HIS A 17 -0.61 27.02 -8.46
C HIS A 17 -0.68 26.71 -9.96
N THR A 18 -0.34 27.70 -10.77
CA THR A 18 -0.20 27.53 -12.22
C THR A 18 1.02 26.67 -12.56
N LEU A 19 0.81 25.57 -13.28
CA LEU A 19 1.86 24.63 -13.71
C LEU A 19 2.49 24.96 -15.06
N VAL A 20 2.07 26.06 -15.68
CA VAL A 20 2.48 26.37 -17.05
C VAL A 20 3.98 26.70 -17.04
N TYR A 21 4.75 25.95 -17.86
CA TYR A 21 6.20 26.05 -18.06
C TYR A 21 7.11 25.57 -16.92
N SER A 22 6.63 24.79 -15.93
CA SER A 22 7.49 24.21 -14.91
C SER A 22 8.02 22.82 -15.29
N THR A 23 9.33 22.60 -15.09
CA THR A 23 9.89 21.25 -15.12
C THR A 23 9.30 20.41 -13.97
N PRO A 24 9.24 19.07 -14.11
CA PRO A 24 8.77 18.20 -13.03
C PRO A 24 9.54 18.42 -11.71
N GLU A 25 10.85 18.62 -11.79
CA GLU A 25 11.70 18.90 -10.63
C GLU A 25 11.35 20.22 -9.93
N MET A 26 11.09 21.29 -10.69
CA MET A 26 10.72 22.57 -10.11
C MET A 26 9.34 22.49 -9.45
N THR A 27 8.42 21.76 -10.07
CA THR A 27 7.07 21.51 -9.53
C THR A 27 7.15 20.77 -8.20
N LEU A 28 7.96 19.70 -8.13
CA LEU A 28 8.17 18.93 -6.90
C LEU A 28 8.80 19.78 -5.79
N LYS A 29 9.82 20.59 -6.11
CA LYS A 29 10.45 21.50 -5.13
C LYS A 29 9.45 22.53 -4.60
N LYS A 30 8.69 23.17 -5.47
CA LYS A 30 7.67 24.16 -5.07
C LYS A 30 6.57 23.52 -4.22
N PHE A 31 6.13 22.31 -4.57
CA PHE A 31 5.17 21.55 -3.76
C PHE A 31 5.74 21.23 -2.36
N ALA A 32 7.00 20.77 -2.29
CA ALA A 32 7.65 20.48 -1.01
C ALA A 32 7.80 21.73 -0.12
N TYR A 33 8.20 22.87 -0.69
CA TYR A 33 8.24 24.14 0.04
C TYR A 33 6.85 24.58 0.51
N TRP A 34 5.85 24.47 -0.36
CA TRP A 34 4.46 24.82 -0.05
C TRP A 34 3.87 23.99 1.10
N LEU A 35 4.22 22.70 1.22
CA LEU A 35 3.84 21.87 2.37
C LEU A 35 4.52 22.31 3.68
N GLY A 36 5.71 22.89 3.60
CA GLY A 36 6.47 23.40 4.74
C GLY A 36 6.05 24.80 5.20
N GLU A 37 5.27 25.53 4.40
CA GLU A 37 4.78 26.85 4.78
C GLU A 37 3.91 26.78 6.03
N LEU A 38 4.13 27.73 6.94
CA LEU A 38 3.35 27.86 8.16
C LEU A 38 2.02 28.56 7.85
N ILE A 39 0.93 27.87 8.15
CA ILE A 39 -0.43 28.37 7.97
C ILE A 39 -1.12 28.52 9.32
N ASP A 40 -2.06 29.47 9.38
CA ASP A 40 -2.90 29.66 10.55
C ASP A 40 -4.11 28.73 10.44
N VAL A 41 -4.14 27.69 11.29
CA VAL A 41 -5.26 26.77 11.41
C VAL A 41 -6.07 27.12 12.64
N ARG A 42 -7.40 27.13 12.53
CA ARG A 42 -8.26 27.23 13.72
C ARG A 42 -8.44 25.85 14.32
N CYS A 43 -8.07 25.71 15.59
CA CYS A 43 -8.36 24.51 16.35
C CYS A 43 -9.73 24.64 17.00
N ASN A 44 -10.56 23.60 16.81
CA ASN A 44 -11.88 23.49 17.39
C ASN A 44 -11.87 22.77 18.74
N LEU A 45 -10.71 22.31 19.22
CA LEU A 45 -10.56 21.66 20.51
C LEU A 45 -10.55 22.70 21.63
N GLU A 46 -10.96 22.31 22.84
CA GLU A 46 -10.80 23.14 24.04
C GLU A 46 -9.31 23.40 24.34
N LYS A 47 -9.00 24.53 24.98
CA LYS A 47 -7.62 24.94 25.29
C LYS A 47 -6.85 23.83 26.03
N ASP A 48 -7.49 23.15 26.97
CA ASP A 48 -6.89 22.08 27.79
C ASP A 48 -6.67 20.76 27.04
N LYS A 49 -7.32 20.58 25.88
CA LYS A 49 -7.22 19.38 25.03
C LYS A 49 -6.42 19.62 23.75
N CYS A 50 -5.98 20.84 23.51
CA CYS A 50 -5.19 21.16 22.34
C CYS A 50 -3.77 20.63 22.51
N GLN A 51 -3.35 19.75 21.60
CA GLN A 51 -2.00 19.18 21.60
C GLN A 51 -0.92 20.16 21.13
N ASN A 52 -1.31 21.32 20.60
CA ASN A 52 -0.39 22.34 20.12
C ASN A 52 -0.04 23.31 21.26
N ASP A 53 1.24 23.35 21.63
CA ASP A 53 1.79 24.19 22.71
C ASP A 53 2.39 25.51 22.18
N ASP A 54 1.73 26.13 21.20
CA ASP A 54 2.19 27.39 20.57
C ASP A 54 1.63 28.64 21.26
N GLY A 55 0.81 28.48 22.30
CA GLY A 55 0.22 29.57 23.08
C GLY A 55 -0.78 30.46 22.32
N LEU A 56 -1.13 30.11 21.06
CA LEU A 56 -1.92 30.95 20.16
C LEU A 56 -3.38 30.47 20.00
N HIS A 57 -3.83 29.54 20.84
CA HIS A 57 -5.21 29.02 20.81
C HIS A 57 -6.25 30.15 20.81
N PRO A 58 -7.25 30.14 19.90
CA PRO A 58 -7.65 29.03 19.02
C PRO A 58 -6.98 29.00 17.64
N LYS A 59 -6.07 29.92 17.32
CA LYS A 59 -5.40 30.03 16.01
C LYS A 59 -3.97 29.51 16.12
N HIS A 60 -3.74 28.29 15.65
CA HIS A 60 -2.42 27.67 15.71
C HIS A 60 -1.63 27.95 14.44
N ARG A 61 -0.32 28.13 14.58
CA ARG A 61 0.58 28.32 13.45
C ARG A 61 1.38 27.05 13.20
N VAL A 62 0.89 26.21 12.28
CA VAL A 62 1.45 24.89 12.00
C VAL A 62 1.88 24.77 10.54
N PRO A 63 2.84 23.90 10.21
CA PRO A 63 3.16 23.60 8.82
C PRO A 63 1.92 23.08 8.09
N ARG A 64 1.72 23.50 6.83
CA ARG A 64 0.60 23.07 6.00
C ARG A 64 0.50 21.55 5.90
N LEU A 65 1.62 20.83 5.94
CA LEU A 65 1.62 19.37 6.02
C LEU A 65 0.66 18.81 7.09
N MET A 66 0.54 19.48 8.24
CA MET A 66 -0.31 19.04 9.35
C MET A 66 -1.82 19.04 9.01
N SER A 67 -2.28 19.85 8.05
CA SER A 67 -3.68 19.83 7.62
C SER A 67 -4.06 18.61 6.77
N TYR A 68 -3.06 17.88 6.26
CA TYR A 68 -3.26 16.68 5.43
C TYR A 68 -2.88 15.39 6.16
N ILE A 69 -2.55 15.45 7.44
CA ILE A 69 -2.28 14.26 8.26
C ILE A 69 -3.59 13.85 8.94
N GLU A 70 -4.12 12.71 8.53
CA GLU A 70 -5.26 12.08 9.16
C GLU A 70 -4.79 11.05 10.19
N ILE A 71 -5.37 11.07 11.39
CA ILE A 71 -5.17 9.99 12.35
C ILE A 71 -6.17 8.90 11.98
N LYS A 72 -5.70 7.84 11.31
CA LYS A 72 -6.50 6.64 11.11
C LYS A 72 -6.29 5.74 12.32
N ASP A 73 -7.33 5.60 13.12
CA ASP A 73 -7.44 4.56 14.13
C ASP A 73 -7.73 3.24 13.42
N ILE A 74 -6.75 2.73 12.69
CA ILE A 74 -6.67 1.29 12.43
C ILE A 74 -6.15 0.69 13.73
N PRO A 75 -7.00 0.04 14.54
CA PRO A 75 -6.50 -0.72 15.67
C PRO A 75 -5.65 -1.83 15.07
N PHE A 76 -4.34 -1.75 15.24
CA PHE A 76 -3.51 -2.95 15.18
C PHE A 76 -3.89 -3.79 16.40
N THR A 77 -5.02 -4.48 16.27
CA THR A 77 -5.44 -5.52 17.18
C THR A 77 -4.73 -6.76 16.67
N LEU A 78 -3.54 -7.04 17.20
CA LEU A 78 -3.11 -8.43 17.30
C LEU A 78 -4.11 -9.07 18.26
N THR A 79 -5.18 -9.63 17.70
CA THR A 79 -5.98 -10.55 18.50
C THR A 79 -5.12 -11.81 18.69
N PRO A 80 -5.19 -12.50 19.84
CA PRO A 80 -4.51 -13.78 20.01
C PRO A 80 -4.88 -14.82 18.93
N GLU A 81 -5.98 -14.60 18.21
CA GLU A 81 -6.46 -15.40 17.07
C GLU A 81 -5.65 -15.19 15.77
N ASP A 82 -4.79 -14.15 15.72
CA ASP A 82 -3.89 -13.87 14.59
C ASP A 82 -2.53 -14.56 14.71
N ILE A 83 -2.23 -15.15 15.88
CA ILE A 83 -1.04 -15.98 16.12
C ILE A 83 -1.50 -17.44 16.12
N ASP A 84 -2.03 -17.89 14.99
CA ASP A 84 -2.10 -19.32 14.72
C ASP A 84 -0.76 -19.74 14.11
N GLU A 85 0.13 -20.34 14.91
CA GLU A 85 1.43 -20.87 14.43
C GLU A 85 1.26 -21.89 13.29
N THR A 86 0.05 -22.43 13.11
CA THR A 86 -0.26 -23.41 12.07
C THR A 86 -0.80 -22.79 10.78
N ALA A 87 -1.22 -21.51 10.78
CA ALA A 87 -1.84 -20.87 9.62
C ALA A 87 -1.37 -19.42 9.40
N TYR A 88 -0.46 -19.25 8.44
CA TYR A 88 -0.01 -17.93 7.99
C TYR A 88 -1.15 -17.17 7.28
N LYS A 89 -1.61 -16.07 7.89
CA LYS A 89 -2.52 -15.11 7.25
C LYS A 89 -1.71 -13.92 6.71
N PRO A 90 -1.61 -13.75 5.38
CA PRO A 90 -0.87 -12.63 4.79
C PRO A 90 -1.60 -11.31 5.08
N SER A 91 -0.84 -10.26 5.40
CA SER A 91 -1.35 -8.91 5.66
C SER A 91 -0.71 -7.86 4.75
N GLY A 92 -1.33 -6.68 4.67
CA GLY A 92 -0.82 -5.54 3.90
C GLY A 92 -0.69 -5.83 2.40
N ALA A 93 0.41 -5.41 1.78
CA ALA A 93 0.64 -5.62 0.35
C ALA A 93 0.68 -7.11 -0.04
N VAL A 94 1.05 -7.99 0.89
CA VAL A 94 1.14 -9.44 0.66
C VAL A 94 -0.25 -10.07 0.60
N ALA A 95 -1.25 -9.52 1.31
CA ALA A 95 -2.62 -10.03 1.26
C ALA A 95 -3.18 -10.05 -0.17
N ALA A 96 -2.96 -8.97 -0.92
CA ALA A 96 -3.44 -8.84 -2.30
C ALA A 96 -2.87 -9.93 -3.25
N PHE A 97 -1.66 -10.42 -3.01
CA PHE A 97 -1.08 -11.50 -3.81
C PHE A 97 -1.71 -12.86 -3.51
N TYR A 98 -2.17 -13.07 -2.27
CA TYR A 98 -2.74 -14.35 -1.84
C TYR A 98 -4.25 -14.43 -2.04
N GLU A 99 -4.99 -13.31 -2.00
CA GLU A 99 -6.44 -13.27 -2.32
C GLU A 99 -6.73 -13.73 -3.75
N VAL A 100 -5.80 -13.51 -4.69
CA VAL A 100 -5.95 -13.91 -6.09
C VAL A 100 -5.94 -15.44 -6.28
N LYS A 101 -5.42 -16.22 -5.32
CA LYS A 101 -5.42 -17.70 -5.41
C LYS A 101 -6.78 -18.35 -5.13
N ASN A 102 -7.74 -17.65 -4.53
CA ASN A 102 -9.05 -18.22 -4.19
C ASN A 102 -10.14 -17.97 -5.25
N LEU A 103 -9.79 -17.37 -6.39
CA LEU A 103 -10.65 -17.25 -7.56
C LEU A 103 -10.15 -18.21 -8.65
N HIS A 104 -10.46 -19.50 -8.51
CA HIS A 104 -10.46 -20.41 -9.64
C HIS A 104 -11.58 -20.01 -10.61
N HIS A 105 -11.32 -19.02 -11.46
CA HIS A 105 -12.02 -18.91 -12.73
C HIS A 105 -11.49 -20.03 -13.62
N LYS A 106 -12.39 -20.97 -13.90
CA LYS A 106 -12.32 -22.04 -14.89
C LYS A 106 -11.50 -21.60 -16.12
N MET A 107 -10.23 -21.97 -16.17
CA MET A 107 -9.44 -21.88 -17.40
C MET A 107 -9.96 -22.97 -18.33
N GLU A 108 -10.72 -22.54 -19.33
CA GLU A 108 -11.07 -23.39 -20.46
C GLU A 108 -9.79 -23.88 -21.12
N LYS A 109 -9.71 -25.21 -21.12
CA LYS A 109 -8.62 -26.03 -21.62
C LYS A 109 -8.57 -25.91 -23.14
N THR A 110 -7.83 -24.94 -23.65
CA THR A 110 -7.32 -25.01 -25.03
C THR A 110 -6.12 -25.94 -25.04
N THR A 111 -6.37 -27.16 -25.49
CA THR A 111 -5.37 -28.16 -25.86
C THR A 111 -4.40 -27.62 -26.92
N PRO A 112 -3.10 -27.79 -26.69
CA PRO A 112 -2.25 -28.38 -27.72
C PRO A 112 -1.65 -29.68 -27.18
N THR A 113 -1.93 -30.78 -27.89
CA THR A 113 -1.12 -32.02 -27.96
C THR A 113 -0.29 -32.38 -26.72
N SER A 114 -0.89 -33.21 -25.89
CA SER A 114 -0.35 -33.72 -24.63
C SER A 114 0.78 -34.72 -24.82
N ASP A 115 2.02 -34.24 -24.89
CA ASP A 115 3.15 -35.04 -24.44
C ASP A 115 3.28 -34.85 -22.93
N THR A 116 2.81 -35.82 -22.16
CA THR A 116 3.02 -35.87 -20.71
C THR A 116 4.18 -36.81 -20.41
N LYS A 117 5.17 -36.36 -19.64
CA LYS A 117 6.26 -37.20 -19.12
C LYS A 117 6.04 -37.50 -17.64
N PHE A 118 6.64 -38.56 -17.15
CA PHE A 118 6.68 -38.82 -15.71
C PHE A 118 7.91 -38.15 -15.11
N CYS A 119 7.77 -37.62 -13.90
CA CYS A 119 8.90 -37.09 -13.16
C CYS A 119 9.91 -38.22 -12.89
N MET A 120 11.18 -37.97 -13.17
CA MET A 120 12.26 -38.96 -13.00
C MET A 120 12.46 -39.39 -11.54
N GLU A 121 12.06 -38.56 -10.58
CA GLU A 121 12.23 -38.85 -9.15
C GLU A 121 10.95 -39.37 -8.49
N CYS A 122 9.85 -38.61 -8.58
CA CYS A 122 8.63 -38.90 -7.82
C CYS A 122 7.55 -39.65 -8.61
N GLY A 123 7.78 -39.91 -9.90
CA GLY A 123 6.83 -40.62 -10.77
C GLY A 123 5.51 -39.88 -11.03
N SER A 124 5.38 -38.62 -10.62
CA SER A 124 4.19 -37.81 -10.90
C SER A 124 4.09 -37.47 -12.39
N GLN A 125 2.89 -37.52 -12.97
CA GLN A 125 2.66 -37.15 -14.36
C GLN A 125 2.74 -35.62 -14.51
N ILE A 126 3.65 -35.15 -15.36
CA ILE A 126 3.94 -33.74 -15.60
C ILE A 126 3.89 -33.44 -17.10
N GLN A 127 3.75 -32.17 -17.48
CA GLN A 127 3.82 -31.79 -18.90
C GLN A 127 5.27 -31.86 -19.40
N SER A 128 5.48 -32.32 -20.64
CA SER A 128 6.83 -32.42 -21.24
C SER A 128 7.59 -31.09 -21.26
N SER A 129 6.87 -29.96 -21.37
CA SER A 129 7.41 -28.59 -21.32
C SER A 129 7.84 -28.11 -19.93
N THR A 130 7.56 -28.88 -18.88
CA THR A 130 7.83 -28.48 -17.49
C THR A 130 9.30 -28.73 -17.15
N LYS A 131 10.04 -27.65 -16.84
CA LYS A 131 11.46 -27.70 -16.42
C LYS A 131 11.67 -28.17 -14.98
N PHE A 132 10.70 -27.96 -14.08
CA PHE A 132 10.80 -28.35 -12.68
C PHE A 132 9.53 -29.07 -12.25
N CYS A 133 9.66 -30.22 -11.60
CA CYS A 133 8.50 -30.95 -11.12
C CYS A 133 7.74 -30.11 -10.06
N PRO A 134 6.44 -29.85 -10.23
CA PRO A 134 5.67 -29.07 -9.25
C PRO A 134 5.40 -29.83 -7.94
N GLN A 135 5.65 -31.14 -7.91
CA GLN A 135 5.47 -31.98 -6.72
C GLN A 135 6.76 -32.11 -5.90
N CYS A 136 7.91 -32.34 -6.54
CA CYS A 136 9.18 -32.56 -5.84
C CYS A 136 10.25 -31.48 -6.07
N GLY A 137 10.02 -30.50 -6.94
CA GLY A 137 10.92 -29.37 -7.19
C GLY A 137 12.15 -29.69 -8.03
N ILE A 138 12.39 -30.95 -8.39
CA ILE A 138 13.58 -31.39 -9.13
C ILE A 138 13.48 -30.99 -10.61
N GLU A 139 14.61 -30.56 -11.17
CA GLU A 139 14.74 -30.22 -12.59
C GLU A 139 14.52 -31.46 -13.48
N GLN A 140 13.75 -31.29 -14.54
CA GLN A 140 13.33 -32.34 -15.45
C GLN A 140 14.00 -32.08 -16.80
N GLN A 141 15.14 -32.75 -17.05
CA GLN A 141 15.79 -32.76 -18.37
C GLN A 141 14.89 -33.36 -19.45
#